data_AF-A0A7N0UCR6-F1
#
_entry.id   AF-A0A7N0UCR6-F1
#
_cell.length_a   1.000
_cell.length_b   1.000
_cell.length_c   1.000
_cell.angle_alpha   90.00
_cell.angle_beta   90.00
_cell.angle_gamma   90.00
#
_symmetry.space_group_name_H-M   'P 1'
#
loop_
_entity.id
_entity.type
_entity.pdbx_description
1 polymer ?
#
loop_
_entity_poly.entity_id
_entity_poly.type
_entity_poly.pdbx_seq_one_letter_code
_entity_poly.pdbx_strand_id
1 'polypeptide(L)'
;MTGNFFELGPWRINPQTQDTQHPVLEPNPGSWNAIFGLLFLDNPIGTGFSIAATPESIPRDQETVAEHLHAAITKFVGLDPVFKSRPVYITGESYAGKYIPAIGSYILKMNALLSDSRRVNLGGVAIGNGLTDPATQVATHAVNAYFSGFINERQKAQLERAQLEAIDLVKKQNWSAATDARNRVLHMLTNMTGLATLYDFTRRAPYETGLVTQFLKSNETKQLLKANATIDWEECSGLVGDMLHPDVMKSVKDKVEYMLTKTRVLLYQGHRDLRDGVVSVEAWVKTMNWGEMSNYLAAERRVWKVDGKLAGYVQKWDKLSQVVILGAGHLVPTDQGLNSQAMIEDWVLQRGLFSPTNIQSEPISTH
;
A
#
# COMPACT_ATOMS: atom_id res chain seq x y z
N MET A 1 9.20 -5.59 7.70
CA MET A 1 9.02 -5.07 9.08
C MET A 1 8.91 -3.54 9.22
N THR A 2 9.19 -2.72 8.20
CA THR A 2 9.06 -1.24 8.26
C THR A 2 7.69 -0.78 8.77
N GLY A 3 6.60 -1.35 8.25
CA GLY A 3 5.25 -1.07 8.74
C GLY A 3 5.02 -1.29 10.23
N ASN A 4 5.74 -2.22 10.86
CA ASN A 4 5.62 -2.46 12.29
C ASN A 4 6.36 -1.39 13.11
N PHE A 5 7.64 -1.15 12.80
CA PHE A 5 8.53 -0.36 13.66
C PHE A 5 8.73 1.09 13.21
N PHE A 6 8.16 1.50 12.09
CA PHE A 6 8.26 2.88 11.59
C PHE A 6 6.89 3.53 11.38
N GLU A 7 5.85 2.73 11.12
CA GLU A 7 4.55 3.25 10.67
C GLU A 7 3.42 3.01 11.68
N LEU A 8 2.80 1.83 11.64
CA LEU A 8 1.47 1.58 12.23
C LEU A 8 1.47 0.56 13.38
N GLY A 9 2.61 -0.07 13.67
CA GLY A 9 2.73 -0.99 14.79
C GLY A 9 2.69 -0.28 16.16
N PRO A 10 2.55 -1.04 17.26
CA PRO A 10 2.35 -0.50 18.61
C PRO A 10 3.53 0.33 19.12
N TRP A 11 4.73 0.05 18.60
CA TRP A 11 5.97 0.69 18.96
C TRP A 11 6.69 1.12 17.71
N ARG A 12 7.23 2.34 17.69
CA ARG A 12 8.03 2.85 16.60
C ARG A 12 9.43 3.21 17.08
N ILE A 13 10.39 3.17 16.17
CA ILE A 13 11.75 3.62 16.47
C ILE A 13 11.73 5.14 16.59
N ASN A 14 12.31 5.66 17.67
CA ASN A 14 12.50 7.08 17.87
C ASN A 14 13.62 7.58 16.93
N PRO A 15 13.32 8.48 15.97
CA PRO A 15 14.31 9.02 15.02
C PRO A 15 15.47 9.73 15.71
N GLN A 16 15.26 10.29 16.91
CA GLN A 16 16.30 10.98 17.69
C GLN A 16 17.42 10.05 18.18
N THR A 17 17.27 8.74 18.01
CA THR A 17 18.25 7.74 18.44
C THR A 17 19.18 7.29 17.32
N GLN A 18 19.19 7.99 16.18
CA GLN A 18 20.02 7.67 15.01
C GLN A 18 21.53 7.56 15.32
N ASP A 19 22.05 8.41 16.21
CA ASP A 19 23.47 8.40 16.60
C ASP A 19 23.79 7.38 17.71
N THR A 20 22.78 6.65 18.21
CA THR A 20 22.99 5.64 19.24
C THR A 20 23.27 4.28 18.62
N GLN A 21 24.04 3.44 19.33
CA GLN A 21 24.30 2.06 18.87
C GLN A 21 23.02 1.21 18.83
N HIS A 22 22.00 1.57 19.60
CA HIS A 22 20.75 0.82 19.76
C HIS A 22 19.54 1.76 19.62
N PRO A 23 18.84 1.73 18.46
CA PRO A 23 17.63 2.52 18.28
C PRO A 23 16.59 2.20 19.36
N VAL A 24 16.00 3.24 19.95
CA VAL A 24 15.04 3.09 21.05
C VAL A 24 13.61 3.06 20.51
N LEU A 25 12.79 2.17 21.05
CA LEU A 25 11.36 2.10 20.75
C LEU A 25 10.56 3.06 21.64
N GLU A 26 9.59 3.74 21.05
CA GLU A 26 8.58 4.54 21.76
C GLU A 26 7.16 4.09 21.39
N PRO A 27 6.17 4.27 22.30
CA PRO A 27 4.78 3.94 21.99
C PRO A 27 4.29 4.73 20.79
N ASN A 28 3.54 4.08 19.90
CA ASN A 28 2.90 4.73 18.76
C ASN A 28 1.45 5.13 19.10
N PRO A 29 1.15 6.42 19.29
CA PRO A 29 -0.20 6.86 19.64
C PRO A 29 -1.22 6.67 18.51
N GLY A 30 -0.76 6.48 17.27
CA GLY A 30 -1.59 6.22 16.09
C GLY A 30 -1.56 4.76 15.63
N SER A 31 -1.24 3.81 16.52
CA SER A 31 -1.13 2.41 16.13
C SER A 31 -2.48 1.80 15.75
N TRP A 32 -2.47 0.96 14.72
CA TRP A 32 -3.66 0.24 14.28
C TRP A 32 -4.04 -0.92 15.22
N ASN A 33 -3.17 -1.29 16.17
CA ASN A 33 -3.49 -2.34 17.13
C ASN A 33 -4.30 -1.87 18.36
N ALA A 34 -4.78 -0.62 18.35
CA ALA A 34 -5.61 -0.09 19.43
C ALA A 34 -6.89 -0.92 19.65
N ILE A 35 -7.54 -1.35 18.56
CA ILE A 35 -8.74 -2.19 18.60
C ILE A 35 -8.66 -3.42 17.67
N PHE A 36 -7.54 -3.62 16.97
CA PHE A 36 -7.33 -4.76 16.07
C PHE A 36 -6.11 -5.60 16.47
N GLY A 37 -6.12 -6.87 16.10
CA GLY A 37 -4.90 -7.67 16.07
C GLY A 37 -4.14 -7.37 14.78
N LEU A 38 -2.83 -7.11 14.88
CA LEU A 38 -1.96 -6.93 13.72
C LEU A 38 -1.06 -8.14 13.52
N LEU A 39 -0.93 -8.57 12.26
CA LEU A 39 0.02 -9.58 11.81
C LEU A 39 0.88 -8.96 10.70
N PHE A 40 2.19 -8.85 10.95
CA PHE A 40 3.15 -8.41 9.95
C PHE A 40 3.83 -9.63 9.33
N LEU A 41 3.77 -9.74 8.01
CA LEU A 41 4.39 -10.82 7.25
C LEU A 41 5.52 -10.24 6.40
N ASP A 42 6.75 -10.67 6.62
CA ASP A 42 7.82 -10.43 5.65
C ASP A 42 7.53 -11.30 4.42
N ASN A 43 7.25 -10.65 3.29
CA ASN A 43 6.78 -11.28 2.06
C ASN A 43 7.39 -10.59 0.83
N PRO A 44 7.72 -11.34 -0.24
CA PRO A 44 7.70 -12.81 -0.36
C PRO A 44 8.86 -13.50 0.37
N ILE A 45 8.95 -14.83 0.27
CA ILE A 45 10.15 -15.55 0.69
C ILE A 45 11.39 -14.96 -0.01
N GLY A 46 12.49 -14.81 0.73
CA GLY A 46 13.63 -13.98 0.37
C GLY A 46 13.63 -12.58 0.99
N THR A 47 12.52 -12.15 1.62
CA THR A 47 12.40 -10.80 2.23
C THR A 47 12.57 -10.87 3.75
N GLY A 48 13.38 -9.97 4.32
CA GLY A 48 13.53 -9.81 5.77
C GLY A 48 13.89 -11.12 6.48
N PHE A 49 13.04 -11.58 7.40
CA PHE A 49 13.25 -12.86 8.09
C PHE A 49 12.63 -14.08 7.38
N SER A 50 11.93 -13.89 6.26
CA SER A 50 11.39 -14.99 5.46
C SER A 50 12.46 -15.53 4.53
N ILE A 51 13.09 -16.65 4.90
CA ILE A 51 14.23 -17.22 4.18
C ILE A 51 13.76 -18.06 3.00
N ALA A 52 14.35 -17.83 1.82
CA ALA A 52 14.23 -18.73 0.69
C ALA A 52 15.26 -19.87 0.80
N ALA A 53 14.86 -21.12 0.57
CA ALA A 53 15.78 -22.26 0.63
C ALA A 53 16.85 -22.18 -0.47
N THR A 54 16.45 -21.72 -1.66
CA THR A 54 17.33 -21.39 -2.78
C THR A 54 16.80 -20.14 -3.50
N PRO A 55 17.64 -19.39 -4.24
CA PRO A 55 17.19 -18.26 -5.05
C PRO A 55 16.03 -18.60 -6.01
N GLU A 56 16.00 -19.83 -6.54
CA GLU A 56 14.96 -20.29 -7.47
C GLU A 56 13.59 -20.46 -6.81
N SER A 57 13.55 -20.60 -5.48
CA SER A 57 12.29 -20.67 -4.73
C SER A 57 11.61 -19.31 -4.57
N ILE A 58 12.31 -18.20 -4.83
CA ILE A 58 11.75 -16.85 -4.74
C ILE A 58 10.71 -16.66 -5.86
N PRO A 59 9.46 -16.25 -5.52
CA PRO A 59 8.42 -15.99 -6.51
C PRO A 59 8.82 -14.97 -7.57
N ARG A 60 8.35 -15.20 -8.80
CA ARG A 60 8.58 -14.33 -9.98
C ARG A 60 7.32 -13.63 -10.46
N ASP A 61 6.18 -13.95 -9.88
CA ASP A 61 4.89 -13.36 -10.22
C ASP A 61 3.96 -13.27 -9.00
N GLN A 62 2.94 -12.40 -9.13
CA GLN A 62 1.94 -12.20 -8.10
C GLN A 62 1.06 -13.42 -7.81
N GLU A 63 0.93 -14.37 -8.75
CA GLU A 63 0.09 -15.56 -8.52
C GLU A 63 0.78 -16.48 -7.51
N THR A 64 2.06 -16.77 -7.72
CA THR A 64 2.90 -17.56 -6.80
C THR A 64 3.01 -16.87 -5.44
N VAL A 65 3.17 -15.54 -5.40
CA VAL A 65 3.16 -14.77 -4.14
C VAL A 65 1.82 -14.95 -3.41
N ALA A 66 0.69 -14.88 -4.12
CA ALA A 66 -0.62 -15.07 -3.53
C ALA A 66 -0.82 -16.49 -2.98
N GLU A 67 -0.31 -17.51 -3.67
CA GLU A 67 -0.34 -18.90 -3.17
C GLU A 67 0.42 -19.05 -1.85
N HIS A 68 1.64 -18.51 -1.78
CA HIS A 68 2.47 -18.54 -0.58
C HIS A 68 1.83 -17.78 0.59
N LEU A 69 1.32 -16.57 0.34
CA LEU A 69 0.60 -15.78 1.34
C LEU A 69 -0.66 -16.49 1.82
N HIS A 70 -1.43 -17.10 0.92
CA HIS A 70 -2.63 -17.85 1.28
C HIS A 70 -2.30 -19.02 2.20
N ALA A 71 -1.23 -19.77 1.90
CA ALA A 71 -0.76 -20.86 2.75
C ALA A 71 -0.36 -20.35 4.15
N ALA A 72 0.40 -19.25 4.22
CA ALA A 72 0.84 -18.65 5.49
C ALA A 72 -0.35 -18.16 6.33
N ILE A 73 -1.29 -17.42 5.72
CA ILE A 73 -2.49 -16.90 6.39
C ILE A 73 -3.39 -18.05 6.86
N THR A 74 -3.64 -19.04 6.00
CA THR A 74 -4.45 -20.22 6.37
C THR A 74 -3.83 -20.98 7.53
N LYS A 75 -2.49 -21.15 7.52
CA LYS A 75 -1.77 -21.79 8.61
C LYS A 75 -1.90 -21.00 9.92
N PHE A 76 -1.69 -19.69 9.87
CA PHE A 76 -1.80 -18.81 11.03
C PHE A 76 -3.21 -18.81 11.63
N VAL A 77 -4.25 -18.64 10.81
CA VAL A 77 -5.66 -18.70 11.25
C VAL A 77 -6.00 -20.08 11.79
N GLY A 78 -5.35 -21.14 11.31
CA GLY A 78 -5.50 -22.50 11.81
C GLY A 78 -4.79 -22.80 13.15
N LEU A 79 -3.94 -21.90 13.67
CA LEU A 79 -3.24 -22.11 14.94
C LEU A 79 -4.18 -22.01 16.15
N ASP A 80 -5.23 -21.21 16.05
CA ASP A 80 -6.20 -20.99 17.13
C ASP A 80 -7.63 -20.97 16.57
N PRO A 81 -8.57 -21.80 17.07
CA PRO A 81 -9.97 -21.78 16.65
C PRO A 81 -10.64 -20.40 16.73
N VAL A 82 -10.23 -19.53 17.67
CA VAL A 82 -10.76 -18.18 17.82
C VAL A 82 -10.51 -17.35 16.56
N PHE A 83 -9.37 -17.53 15.89
CA PHE A 83 -9.05 -16.78 14.67
C PHE A 83 -9.96 -17.14 13.49
N LYS A 84 -10.49 -18.37 13.41
CA LYS A 84 -11.36 -18.77 12.31
C LYS A 84 -12.63 -17.92 12.18
N SER A 85 -13.17 -17.48 13.32
CA SER A 85 -14.39 -16.67 13.36
C SER A 85 -14.12 -15.18 13.09
N ARG A 86 -12.89 -14.72 13.25
CA ARG A 86 -12.53 -13.31 13.13
C ARG A 86 -12.42 -12.90 11.66
N PRO A 87 -12.99 -11.75 11.28
CA PRO A 87 -12.73 -11.18 9.95
C PRO A 87 -11.24 -10.88 9.79
N VAL A 88 -10.68 -11.29 8.65
CA VAL A 88 -9.32 -10.99 8.23
C VAL A 88 -9.37 -9.82 7.25
N TYR A 89 -8.60 -8.78 7.51
CA TYR A 89 -8.37 -7.67 6.59
C TYR A 89 -6.93 -7.70 6.14
N ILE A 90 -6.71 -7.53 4.83
CA ILE A 90 -5.36 -7.54 4.27
C ILE A 90 -5.02 -6.14 3.82
N THR A 91 -3.97 -5.59 4.40
CA THR A 91 -3.57 -4.20 4.18
C THR A 91 -2.12 -4.14 3.76
N GLY A 92 -1.77 -3.20 2.90
CA GLY A 92 -0.39 -2.94 2.52
C GLY A 92 -0.26 -1.65 1.74
N GLU A 93 0.97 -1.26 1.44
CA GLU A 93 1.27 -0.04 0.70
C GLU A 93 2.24 -0.26 -0.46
N SER A 94 2.38 0.75 -1.33
CA SER A 94 3.40 0.79 -2.38
C SER A 94 3.28 -0.39 -3.36
N TYR A 95 4.29 -1.25 -3.46
CA TYR A 95 4.25 -2.46 -4.28
C TYR A 95 3.22 -3.49 -3.77
N ALA A 96 2.72 -3.36 -2.54
CA ALA A 96 1.55 -4.13 -2.09
C ALA A 96 0.27 -3.74 -2.85
N GLY A 97 0.25 -2.66 -3.63
CA GLY A 97 -0.73 -2.43 -4.69
C GLY A 97 -0.80 -3.55 -5.74
N LYS A 98 0.21 -4.44 -5.77
CA LYS A 98 0.23 -5.74 -6.47
C LYS A 98 -0.18 -6.90 -5.57
N TYR A 99 0.49 -7.03 -4.42
CA TYR A 99 0.30 -8.15 -3.50
C TYR A 99 -1.14 -8.24 -3.01
N ILE A 100 -1.74 -7.13 -2.62
CA ILE A 100 -3.06 -7.08 -1.98
C ILE A 100 -4.17 -7.50 -2.96
N PRO A 101 -4.26 -6.98 -4.20
CA PRO A 101 -5.19 -7.52 -5.17
C PRO A 101 -4.95 -9.00 -5.51
N ALA A 102 -3.68 -9.42 -5.56
CA ALA A 102 -3.33 -10.81 -5.83
C ALA A 102 -3.87 -11.75 -4.74
N ILE A 103 -3.48 -11.55 -3.48
CA ILE A 103 -3.93 -12.39 -2.37
C ILE A 103 -5.44 -12.27 -2.10
N GLY A 104 -6.01 -11.07 -2.19
CA GLY A 104 -7.44 -10.85 -1.94
C GLY A 104 -8.31 -11.59 -2.96
N SER A 105 -7.98 -11.49 -4.25
CA SER A 105 -8.70 -12.24 -5.29
C SER A 105 -8.46 -13.75 -5.18
N TYR A 106 -7.24 -14.19 -4.82
CA TYR A 106 -6.91 -15.59 -4.63
C TYR A 106 -7.72 -16.22 -3.48
N ILE A 107 -7.80 -15.56 -2.32
CA ILE A 107 -8.63 -16.01 -1.19
C ILE A 107 -10.10 -16.18 -1.60
N LEU A 108 -10.66 -15.21 -2.32
CA LEU A 108 -12.06 -15.27 -2.75
C LEU A 108 -12.32 -16.45 -3.71
N LYS A 109 -11.39 -16.70 -4.64
CA LYS A 109 -11.45 -17.85 -5.55
C LYS A 109 -11.35 -19.18 -4.79
N MET A 110 -10.39 -19.30 -3.86
CA MET A 110 -10.24 -20.50 -3.04
C MET A 110 -11.44 -20.74 -2.14
N ASN A 111 -11.98 -19.69 -1.51
CA ASN A 111 -13.16 -19.78 -0.68
C ASN A 111 -14.37 -20.33 -1.43
N ALA A 112 -14.55 -19.99 -2.72
CA ALA A 112 -15.62 -20.52 -3.56
C ALA A 112 -15.53 -22.04 -3.79
N LEU A 113 -14.34 -22.63 -3.63
CA LEU A 113 -14.07 -24.06 -3.79
C LEU A 113 -14.04 -24.82 -2.45
N LEU A 114 -14.00 -24.10 -1.32
CA LEU A 114 -13.84 -24.66 0.01
C LEU A 114 -15.14 -24.65 0.82
N SER A 115 -15.25 -25.62 1.73
CA SER A 115 -16.27 -25.63 2.78
C SER A 115 -16.04 -24.49 3.76
N ASP A 116 -17.10 -23.94 4.37
CA ASP A 116 -17.03 -22.80 5.30
C ASP A 116 -15.95 -22.95 6.38
N SER A 117 -15.80 -24.16 6.94
CA SER A 117 -14.81 -24.49 7.97
C SER A 117 -13.33 -24.38 7.56
N ARG A 118 -13.06 -24.29 6.25
CA ARG A 118 -11.74 -24.19 5.62
C ARG A 118 -11.49 -22.85 4.94
N ARG A 119 -12.47 -21.94 4.94
CA ARG A 119 -12.35 -20.62 4.32
C ARG A 119 -11.54 -19.66 5.18
N VAL A 120 -10.91 -18.69 4.54
CA VAL A 120 -10.39 -17.49 5.21
C VAL A 120 -11.51 -16.45 5.21
N ASN A 121 -11.93 -15.98 6.39
CA ASN A 121 -13.01 -15.00 6.55
C ASN A 121 -12.57 -13.59 6.12
N LEU A 122 -12.39 -13.35 4.82
CA LEU A 122 -11.91 -12.08 4.28
C LEU A 122 -12.97 -10.97 4.40
N GLY A 123 -12.74 -10.00 5.29
CA GLY A 123 -13.63 -8.86 5.54
C GLY A 123 -13.42 -7.68 4.58
N GLY A 124 -12.25 -7.59 3.95
CA GLY A 124 -11.91 -6.56 2.97
C GLY A 124 -10.40 -6.39 2.80
N VAL A 125 -10.01 -5.51 1.88
CA VAL A 125 -8.61 -5.15 1.64
C VAL A 125 -8.38 -3.63 1.66
N ALA A 126 -7.20 -3.19 2.08
CA ALA A 126 -6.81 -1.79 2.07
C ALA A 126 -5.44 -1.58 1.39
N ILE A 127 -5.35 -0.62 0.47
CA ILE A 127 -4.16 -0.37 -0.36
C ILE A 127 -3.74 1.10 -0.21
N GLY A 128 -2.59 1.32 0.41
CA GLY A 128 -1.96 2.62 0.59
C GLY A 128 -1.04 2.96 -0.57
N ASN A 129 -1.22 4.13 -1.21
CA ASN A 129 -0.25 4.66 -2.18
C ASN A 129 0.28 3.59 -3.18
N GLY A 130 -0.62 2.79 -3.74
CA GLY A 130 -0.28 1.51 -4.36
C GLY A 130 0.05 1.57 -5.85
N LEU A 131 1.01 0.74 -6.28
CA LEU A 131 1.25 0.45 -7.70
C LEU A 131 0.36 -0.72 -8.17
N THR A 132 -0.74 -0.42 -8.84
CA THR A 132 -1.77 -1.38 -9.27
C THR A 132 -1.85 -1.52 -10.79
N ASP A 133 -1.92 -0.39 -11.52
CA ASP A 133 -2.03 -0.29 -12.99
C ASP A 133 -0.87 0.55 -13.57
N PRO A 134 0.34 -0.02 -13.72
CA PRO A 134 1.58 0.75 -13.86
C PRO A 134 1.62 1.62 -15.12
N ALA A 135 1.08 1.16 -16.24
CA ALA A 135 1.08 1.95 -17.48
C ALA A 135 0.26 3.24 -17.31
N THR A 136 -0.93 3.14 -16.72
CA THR A 136 -1.78 4.31 -16.43
C THR A 136 -1.11 5.22 -15.40
N GLN A 137 -0.55 4.65 -14.33
CA GLN A 137 0.09 5.43 -13.27
C GLN A 137 1.35 6.16 -13.76
N VAL A 138 2.22 5.48 -14.51
CA VAL A 138 3.42 6.07 -15.11
C VAL A 138 3.07 7.24 -15.99
N ALA A 139 1.95 7.22 -16.72
CA ALA A 139 1.50 8.33 -17.58
C ALA A 139 1.22 9.64 -16.81
N THR A 140 1.06 9.59 -15.48
CA THR A 140 0.64 10.76 -14.68
C THR A 140 1.78 11.66 -14.19
N HIS A 141 3.01 11.16 -14.12
CA HIS A 141 4.13 11.88 -13.50
C HIS A 141 4.40 13.28 -14.08
N ALA A 142 4.46 13.42 -15.41
CA ALA A 142 4.75 14.71 -16.02
C ALA A 142 3.66 15.75 -15.78
N VAL A 143 2.39 15.38 -15.94
CA VAL A 143 1.28 16.32 -15.71
C VAL A 143 1.19 16.70 -14.23
N ASN A 144 1.40 15.74 -13.32
CA ASN A 144 1.39 15.99 -11.88
C ASN A 144 2.53 16.94 -11.48
N ALA A 145 3.74 16.68 -11.95
CA ALA A 145 4.90 17.52 -11.66
C ALA A 145 4.76 18.94 -12.23
N TYR A 146 4.20 19.07 -13.44
CA TYR A 146 3.98 20.37 -14.09
C TYR A 146 2.95 21.22 -13.34
N PHE A 147 1.77 20.67 -13.07
CA PHE A 147 0.71 21.43 -12.37
C PHE A 147 1.00 21.62 -10.88
N SER A 148 1.92 20.86 -10.31
CA SER A 148 2.48 21.11 -8.97
C SER A 148 3.59 22.16 -8.96
N GLY A 149 4.00 22.69 -10.12
CA GLY A 149 5.00 23.75 -10.25
C GLY A 149 6.46 23.29 -10.15
N PHE A 150 6.74 21.99 -10.22
CA PHE A 150 8.11 21.46 -10.09
C PHE A 150 8.92 21.52 -11.38
N ILE A 151 8.25 21.49 -12.53
CA ILE A 151 8.88 21.47 -13.85
C ILE A 151 8.16 22.42 -14.81
N ASN A 152 8.87 22.90 -15.84
CA ASN A 152 8.28 23.72 -16.90
C ASN A 152 7.76 22.89 -18.10
N GLU A 153 7.12 23.53 -19.07
CA GLU A 153 6.54 22.87 -20.26
C GLU A 153 7.57 22.04 -21.04
N ARG A 154 8.82 22.54 -21.15
CA ARG A 154 9.90 21.82 -21.84
C ARG A 154 10.26 20.52 -21.10
N GLN A 155 10.41 20.58 -19.79
CA GLN A 155 10.70 19.41 -18.96
C GLN A 155 9.52 18.42 -18.95
N LYS A 156 8.28 18.92 -18.90
CA LYS A 156 7.07 18.11 -19.05
C LYS A 156 7.10 17.29 -20.35
N ALA A 157 7.35 17.93 -21.49
CA ALA A 157 7.43 17.24 -22.78
C ALA A 157 8.60 16.23 -22.87
N GLN A 158 9.69 16.45 -22.12
CA GLN A 158 10.77 15.45 -22.00
C GLN A 158 10.33 14.24 -21.19
N LEU A 159 9.67 14.47 -20.06
CA LEU A 159 9.20 13.40 -19.19
C LEU A 159 8.06 12.59 -19.84
N GLU A 160 7.15 13.24 -20.57
CA GLU A 160 6.09 12.59 -21.38
C GLU A 160 6.66 11.61 -22.40
N ARG A 161 7.77 11.95 -23.07
CA ARG A 161 8.43 11.04 -24.00
C ARG A 161 8.98 9.79 -23.31
N ALA A 162 9.60 9.95 -22.13
CA ALA A 162 10.08 8.82 -21.34
C ALA A 162 8.94 7.95 -20.80
N GLN A 163 7.82 8.56 -20.40
CA GLN A 163 6.61 7.84 -19.98
C GLN A 163 6.03 7.01 -21.14
N LEU A 164 5.96 7.57 -22.34
CA LEU A 164 5.48 6.88 -23.54
C LEU A 164 6.33 5.66 -23.89
N GLU A 165 7.65 5.74 -23.72
CA GLU A 165 8.55 4.59 -23.91
C GLU A 165 8.18 3.44 -22.97
N ALA A 166 8.01 3.71 -21.67
CA ALA A 166 7.61 2.69 -20.70
C ALA A 166 6.25 2.05 -21.06
N ILE A 167 5.28 2.86 -21.49
CA ILE A 167 3.95 2.40 -21.89
C ILE A 167 4.00 1.56 -23.17
N ASP A 168 4.83 1.93 -24.15
CA ASP A 168 5.02 1.16 -25.38
C ASP A 168 5.65 -0.21 -25.11
N LEU A 169 6.63 -0.27 -24.20
CA LEU A 169 7.25 -1.52 -23.75
C LEU A 169 6.23 -2.44 -23.04
N VAL A 170 5.31 -1.87 -22.24
CA VAL A 170 4.18 -2.62 -21.68
C VAL A 170 3.29 -3.21 -22.78
N LYS A 171 2.93 -2.43 -23.80
CA LYS A 171 2.09 -2.90 -24.93
C LYS A 171 2.77 -4.05 -25.69
N LYS A 172 4.09 -4.00 -25.81
CA LYS A 172 4.93 -5.06 -26.42
C LYS A 172 5.19 -6.23 -25.48
N GLN A 173 4.69 -6.21 -24.24
CA GLN A 173 4.94 -7.20 -23.20
C GLN A 173 6.43 -7.41 -22.88
N ASN A 174 7.27 -6.41 -23.16
CA ASN A 174 8.68 -6.42 -22.79
C ASN A 174 8.82 -5.91 -21.35
N TRP A 175 8.43 -6.76 -20.39
CA TRP A 175 8.17 -6.33 -19.03
C TRP A 175 9.40 -5.82 -18.28
N SER A 176 10.55 -6.49 -18.43
CA SER A 176 11.79 -6.04 -17.79
C SER A 176 12.20 -4.66 -18.30
N ALA A 177 12.24 -4.49 -19.63
CA ALA A 177 12.59 -3.20 -20.22
C ALA A 177 11.58 -2.10 -19.85
N ALA A 178 10.28 -2.44 -19.73
CA ALA A 178 9.26 -1.50 -19.25
C ALA A 178 9.53 -1.05 -17.81
N THR A 179 9.95 -1.95 -16.93
CA THR A 179 10.33 -1.64 -15.55
C THR A 179 11.54 -0.72 -15.52
N ASP A 180 12.57 -1.01 -16.31
CA ASP A 180 13.73 -0.12 -16.46
C ASP A 180 13.33 1.26 -16.97
N ALA A 181 12.43 1.34 -17.96
CA ALA A 181 11.92 2.59 -18.49
C ALA A 181 11.13 3.39 -17.44
N ARG A 182 10.29 2.72 -16.62
CA ARG A 182 9.63 3.37 -15.48
C ARG A 182 10.65 3.92 -14.49
N ASN A 183 11.69 3.16 -14.16
CA ASN A 183 12.72 3.63 -13.24
C ASN A 183 13.46 4.85 -13.81
N ARG A 184 13.74 4.87 -15.12
CA ARG A 184 14.28 6.06 -15.80
C ARG A 184 13.37 7.27 -15.66
N VAL A 185 12.05 7.12 -15.82
CA VAL A 185 11.07 8.21 -15.60
C VAL A 185 11.17 8.77 -14.19
N LEU A 186 11.20 7.91 -13.16
CA LEU A 186 11.30 8.34 -11.76
C LEU A 186 12.63 9.03 -11.46
N HIS A 187 13.75 8.51 -11.99
CA HIS A 187 15.07 9.14 -11.85
C HIS A 187 15.14 10.49 -12.55
N MET A 188 14.59 10.60 -13.77
CA MET A 188 14.50 11.87 -14.48
C MET A 188 13.69 12.89 -13.68
N LEU A 189 12.53 12.50 -13.16
CA LEU A 189 11.70 13.37 -12.33
C LEU A 189 12.46 13.83 -11.07
N THR A 190 13.13 12.92 -10.37
CA THR A 190 13.93 13.26 -9.18
C THR A 190 15.03 14.28 -9.54
N ASN A 191 15.76 14.05 -10.62
CA ASN A 191 16.84 14.93 -11.07
C ASN A 191 16.32 16.31 -11.53
N MET A 192 15.18 16.37 -12.22
CA MET A 192 14.59 17.61 -12.69
C MET A 192 14.08 18.50 -11.55
N THR A 193 13.62 17.88 -10.45
CA THR A 193 12.96 18.58 -9.35
C THR A 193 13.88 18.85 -8.16
N GLY A 194 14.96 18.09 -8.01
CA GLY A 194 15.85 18.17 -6.86
C GLY A 194 15.21 17.72 -5.54
N LEU A 195 14.06 17.04 -5.60
CA LEU A 195 13.37 16.53 -4.41
C LEU A 195 14.22 15.47 -3.70
N ALA A 196 14.24 15.52 -2.37
CA ALA A 196 14.94 14.53 -1.56
C ALA A 196 14.32 13.13 -1.69
N THR A 197 13.01 13.08 -1.96
CA THR A 197 12.27 11.84 -2.24
C THR A 197 10.99 12.16 -3.02
N LEU A 198 10.53 11.23 -3.85
CA LEU A 198 9.21 11.31 -4.49
C LEU A 198 8.08 10.89 -3.55
N TYR A 199 8.40 10.30 -2.40
CA TYR A 199 7.41 9.84 -1.43
C TYR A 199 6.70 10.98 -0.69
N ASP A 200 7.35 12.12 -0.51
CA ASP A 200 6.73 13.34 0.01
C ASP A 200 7.50 14.53 -0.55
N PHE A 201 6.86 15.29 -1.45
CA PHE A 201 7.49 16.44 -2.09
C PHE A 201 7.82 17.60 -1.14
N THR A 202 7.34 17.57 0.10
CA THR A 202 7.62 18.58 1.14
C THR A 202 8.85 18.24 1.97
N ARG A 203 9.31 16.98 1.96
CA ARG A 203 10.46 16.56 2.75
C ARG A 203 11.77 17.08 2.17
N ARG A 204 12.70 17.42 3.06
CA ARG A 204 14.06 17.88 2.72
C ARG A 204 15.11 16.79 2.85
N ALA A 205 14.75 15.65 3.44
CA ALA A 205 15.53 14.43 3.51
C ALA A 205 14.61 13.21 3.30
N PRO A 206 15.13 12.07 2.84
CA PRO A 206 14.38 10.82 2.78
C PRO A 206 13.80 10.41 4.15
N TYR A 207 12.92 9.41 4.16
CA TYR A 207 12.51 8.76 5.40
C TYR A 207 13.67 7.95 6.00
N GLU A 208 13.78 7.93 7.31
CA GLU A 208 14.85 7.25 8.05
C GLU A 208 14.50 5.79 8.37
N THR A 209 13.95 5.07 7.40
CA THR A 209 13.55 3.66 7.57
C THR A 209 14.74 2.74 7.85
N GLY A 210 15.96 3.16 7.50
CA GLY A 210 17.20 2.47 7.83
C GLY A 210 17.43 2.24 9.33
N LEU A 211 16.78 3.01 10.21
CA LEU A 211 16.80 2.75 11.65
C LEU A 211 16.14 1.41 12.01
N VAL A 212 15.11 1.00 11.26
CA VAL A 212 14.48 -0.33 11.38
C VAL A 212 15.49 -1.42 11.05
N THR A 213 16.29 -1.21 10.01
CA THR A 213 17.39 -2.11 9.64
C THR A 213 18.38 -2.25 10.79
N GLN A 214 18.86 -1.14 11.34
CA GLN A 214 19.79 -1.17 12.46
C GLN A 214 19.21 -1.92 13.67
N PHE A 215 17.96 -1.65 14.02
CA PHE A 215 17.27 -2.31 15.13
C PHE A 215 17.15 -3.83 14.94
N LEU A 216 16.73 -4.27 13.75
CA LEU A 216 16.50 -5.69 13.42
C LEU A 216 17.77 -6.48 13.15
N LYS A 217 18.88 -5.80 12.80
CA LYS A 217 20.20 -6.43 12.68
C LYS A 217 20.81 -6.81 14.02
N SER A 218 20.40 -6.16 15.12
CA SER A 218 20.98 -6.44 16.44
C SER A 218 20.72 -7.88 16.90
N ASN A 219 21.74 -8.49 17.52
CA ASN A 219 21.65 -9.87 18.01
C ASN A 219 20.57 -10.02 19.09
N GLU A 220 20.43 -9.01 19.96
CA GLU A 220 19.40 -8.99 20.99
C GLU A 220 18.00 -9.02 20.38
N THR A 221 17.70 -8.15 19.41
CA THR A 221 16.40 -8.13 18.73
C THR A 221 16.14 -9.46 18.03
N LYS A 222 17.13 -10.03 17.31
CA LYS A 222 16.97 -11.34 16.65
C LYS A 222 16.65 -12.45 17.66
N GLN A 223 17.34 -12.48 18.81
CA GLN A 223 17.09 -13.46 19.86
C GLN A 223 15.68 -13.31 20.44
N LEU A 224 15.23 -12.09 20.74
CA LEU A 224 13.89 -11.82 21.27
C LEU A 224 12.78 -12.21 20.29
N LEU A 225 12.97 -11.92 19.00
CA LEU A 225 12.05 -12.32 17.93
C LEU A 225 12.15 -13.81 17.57
N LYS A 226 13.09 -14.55 18.15
CA LYS A 226 13.43 -15.93 17.79
C LYS A 226 13.74 -16.07 16.29
N ALA A 227 14.28 -15.01 15.69
CA ALA A 227 14.74 -14.99 14.32
C ALA A 227 16.08 -15.73 14.20
N ASN A 228 16.40 -16.23 13.01
CA ASN A 228 17.70 -16.85 12.76
C ASN A 228 18.81 -15.78 12.90
N ALA A 229 19.72 -15.99 13.86
CA ALA A 229 20.80 -15.07 14.18
C ALA A 229 21.76 -14.84 13.01
N THR A 230 21.87 -15.79 12.06
CA THR A 230 22.76 -15.67 10.90
C THR A 230 22.20 -14.78 9.79
N ILE A 231 20.90 -14.43 9.83
CA ILE A 231 20.30 -13.55 8.83
C ILE A 231 20.83 -12.14 9.06
N ASP A 232 21.37 -11.52 8.01
CA ASP A 232 21.55 -10.07 7.99
C ASP A 232 20.27 -9.43 7.46
N TRP A 233 19.44 -8.88 8.36
CA TRP A 233 18.14 -8.34 7.97
C TRP A 233 18.33 -7.09 7.11
N GLU A 234 17.69 -7.05 5.96
CA GLU A 234 17.65 -5.89 5.07
C GLU A 234 16.20 -5.45 4.84
N GLU A 235 16.00 -4.15 4.67
CA GLU A 235 14.67 -3.58 4.47
C GLU A 235 14.03 -4.05 3.16
N CYS A 236 14.80 -4.00 2.07
CA CYS A 236 14.38 -4.41 0.73
C CYS A 236 15.40 -5.40 0.17
N SER A 237 14.97 -6.61 -0.19
CA SER A 237 15.87 -7.58 -0.78
C SER A 237 16.11 -7.31 -2.26
N GLY A 238 17.38 -7.08 -2.62
CA GLY A 238 17.79 -6.88 -4.01
C GLY A 238 17.47 -8.11 -4.87
N LEU A 239 17.69 -9.31 -4.34
CA LEU A 239 17.41 -10.56 -5.04
C LEU A 239 15.92 -10.73 -5.34
N VAL A 240 15.05 -10.46 -4.36
CA VAL A 240 13.59 -10.47 -4.57
C VAL A 240 13.19 -9.41 -5.61
N GLY A 241 13.81 -8.23 -5.53
CA GLY A 241 13.64 -7.16 -6.51
C GLY A 241 13.96 -7.62 -7.93
N ASP A 242 15.08 -8.32 -8.13
CA ASP A 242 15.49 -8.87 -9.42
C ASP A 242 14.52 -9.94 -9.93
N MET A 243 14.05 -10.83 -9.05
CA MET A 243 13.12 -11.91 -9.42
C MET A 243 11.74 -11.37 -9.84
N LEU A 244 11.25 -10.31 -9.18
CA LEU A 244 9.97 -9.65 -9.48
C LEU A 244 10.11 -8.49 -10.47
N HIS A 245 11.32 -8.19 -10.95
CA HIS A 245 11.54 -7.07 -11.87
C HIS A 245 10.65 -7.12 -13.13
N PRO A 246 10.45 -8.29 -13.78
CA PRO A 246 9.51 -8.42 -14.91
C PRO A 246 8.03 -8.40 -14.51
N ASP A 247 7.69 -8.44 -13.22
CA ASP A 247 6.30 -8.32 -12.76
C ASP A 247 5.87 -6.85 -12.66
N VAL A 248 6.79 -5.95 -12.23
CA VAL A 248 6.48 -4.57 -11.82
C VAL A 248 5.49 -3.83 -12.74
N MET A 249 5.65 -3.97 -14.06
CA MET A 249 4.85 -3.26 -15.05
C MET A 249 3.56 -3.99 -15.51
N LYS A 250 3.30 -5.21 -15.05
CA LYS A 250 2.06 -5.96 -15.33
C LYS A 250 0.92 -5.43 -14.48
N SER A 251 -0.26 -5.18 -15.05
CA SER A 251 -1.42 -4.70 -14.28
C SER A 251 -2.03 -5.81 -13.42
N VAL A 252 -2.57 -5.45 -12.25
CA VAL A 252 -3.44 -6.33 -11.43
C VAL A 252 -4.82 -5.69 -11.19
N LYS A 253 -5.18 -4.70 -12.01
CA LYS A 253 -6.45 -3.96 -11.91
C LYS A 253 -7.67 -4.88 -12.01
N ASP A 254 -7.59 -5.92 -12.85
CA ASP A 254 -8.63 -6.95 -13.01
C ASP A 254 -8.92 -7.68 -11.69
N LYS A 255 -7.90 -7.88 -10.85
CA LYS A 255 -8.06 -8.48 -9.53
C LYS A 255 -8.82 -7.55 -8.58
N VAL A 256 -8.61 -6.24 -8.67
CA VAL A 256 -9.41 -5.23 -7.93
C VAL A 256 -10.85 -5.23 -8.39
N GLU A 257 -11.10 -5.21 -9.70
CA GLU A 257 -12.43 -5.30 -10.30
C GLU A 257 -13.18 -6.54 -9.79
N TYR A 258 -12.51 -7.70 -9.80
CA TYR A 258 -13.08 -8.94 -9.27
C TYR A 258 -13.41 -8.84 -7.77
N MET A 259 -12.49 -8.32 -6.95
CA MET A 259 -12.70 -8.14 -5.51
C MET A 259 -13.91 -7.25 -5.23
N LEU A 260 -14.10 -6.16 -5.97
CA LEU A 260 -15.23 -5.24 -5.83
C LEU A 260 -16.60 -5.90 -6.13
N THR A 261 -16.63 -7.07 -6.76
CA THR A 261 -17.88 -7.86 -6.90
C THR A 261 -18.22 -8.68 -5.65
N LYS A 262 -17.27 -8.85 -4.71
CA LYS A 262 -17.37 -9.79 -3.58
C LYS A 262 -17.09 -9.19 -2.21
N THR A 263 -16.17 -8.25 -2.09
CA THR A 263 -15.68 -7.71 -0.81
C THR A 263 -15.35 -6.22 -0.91
N ARG A 264 -15.07 -5.60 0.23
CA ARG A 264 -14.77 -4.17 0.35
C ARG A 264 -13.31 -3.89 0.02
N VAL A 265 -13.08 -2.79 -0.70
CA VAL A 265 -11.75 -2.29 -1.06
C VAL A 265 -11.62 -0.85 -0.57
N LEU A 266 -10.60 -0.60 0.25
CA LEU A 266 -10.15 0.73 0.63
C LEU A 266 -8.90 1.10 -0.18
N LEU A 267 -8.96 2.19 -0.93
CA LEU A 267 -7.79 2.82 -1.51
C LEU A 267 -7.49 4.08 -0.68
N TYR A 268 -6.31 4.18 -0.09
CA TYR A 268 -5.93 5.38 0.65
C TYR A 268 -4.62 5.97 0.12
N GLN A 269 -4.54 7.29 0.02
CA GLN A 269 -3.39 7.99 -0.54
C GLN A 269 -3.00 9.17 0.33
N GLY A 270 -1.72 9.28 0.66
CA GLY A 270 -1.17 10.54 1.16
C GLY A 270 -1.14 11.60 0.06
N HIS A 271 -1.61 12.79 0.40
CA HIS A 271 -1.73 13.91 -0.53
C HIS A 271 -0.39 14.41 -1.09
N ARG A 272 0.72 14.13 -0.41
CA ARG A 272 2.06 14.61 -0.77
C ARG A 272 2.90 13.61 -1.58
N ASP A 273 2.38 12.41 -1.81
CA ASP A 273 3.10 11.39 -2.57
C ASP A 273 3.05 11.68 -4.07
N LEU A 274 4.22 11.91 -4.65
CA LEU A 274 4.42 12.21 -6.07
C LEU A 274 4.69 10.94 -6.90
N ARG A 275 4.92 9.79 -6.24
CA ARG A 275 5.25 8.52 -6.89
C ARG A 275 3.98 7.73 -7.23
N ASP A 276 3.25 7.26 -6.23
CA ASP A 276 2.10 6.36 -6.42
C ASP A 276 0.83 6.91 -5.72
N GLY A 277 0.81 8.23 -5.47
CA GLY A 277 -0.22 8.94 -4.71
C GLY A 277 -1.49 9.29 -5.49
N VAL A 278 -2.15 10.38 -5.07
CA VAL A 278 -3.53 10.73 -5.47
C VAL A 278 -3.71 10.73 -6.99
N VAL A 279 -2.93 11.53 -7.74
CA VAL A 279 -3.10 11.68 -9.20
C VAL A 279 -2.95 10.34 -9.92
N SER A 280 -2.02 9.51 -9.46
CA SER A 280 -1.78 8.17 -9.98
C SER A 280 -3.01 7.26 -9.78
N VAL A 281 -3.59 7.25 -8.57
CA VAL A 281 -4.76 6.42 -8.26
C VAL A 281 -6.02 6.89 -8.99
N GLU A 282 -6.28 8.20 -9.01
CA GLU A 282 -7.41 8.79 -9.77
C GLU A 282 -7.37 8.40 -11.26
N ALA A 283 -6.17 8.30 -11.84
CA ALA A 283 -6.00 8.00 -13.25
C ALA A 283 -6.46 6.59 -13.61
N TRP A 284 -6.18 5.58 -12.78
CA TRP A 284 -6.51 4.18 -13.10
C TRP A 284 -7.87 3.73 -12.54
N VAL A 285 -8.31 4.24 -11.38
CA VAL A 285 -9.57 3.84 -10.75
C VAL A 285 -10.75 4.07 -11.69
N LYS A 286 -10.81 5.23 -12.34
CA LYS A 286 -11.86 5.57 -13.31
C LYS A 286 -11.90 4.69 -14.56
N THR A 287 -10.87 3.85 -14.78
CA THR A 287 -10.76 2.95 -15.93
C THR A 287 -11.18 1.52 -15.60
N MET A 288 -11.52 1.23 -14.34
CA MET A 288 -11.95 -0.10 -13.94
C MET A 288 -13.28 -0.48 -14.60
N ASN A 289 -13.37 -1.71 -15.10
CA ASN A 289 -14.60 -2.32 -15.54
C ASN A 289 -15.38 -2.87 -14.33
N TRP A 290 -16.08 -1.99 -13.64
CA TRP A 290 -16.90 -2.32 -12.47
C TRP A 290 -18.32 -1.78 -12.64
N GLY A 291 -19.33 -2.61 -12.39
CA GLY A 291 -20.74 -2.29 -12.66
C GLY A 291 -21.26 -1.03 -11.95
N GLU A 292 -20.66 -0.66 -10.82
CA GLU A 292 -21.02 0.53 -10.04
C GLU A 292 -20.14 1.76 -10.35
N MET A 293 -19.26 1.69 -11.36
CA MET A 293 -18.30 2.76 -11.66
C MET A 293 -18.97 4.11 -11.92
N SER A 294 -20.06 4.14 -12.70
CA SER A 294 -20.78 5.39 -12.98
C SER A 294 -21.31 6.05 -11.71
N ASN A 295 -21.83 5.24 -10.78
CA ASN A 295 -22.33 5.75 -9.51
C ASN A 295 -21.18 6.20 -8.59
N TYR A 296 -20.06 5.48 -8.59
CA TYR A 296 -18.86 5.89 -7.86
C TYR A 296 -18.30 7.23 -8.37
N LEU A 297 -18.25 7.44 -9.69
CA LEU A 297 -17.81 8.71 -10.29
C LEU A 297 -18.78 9.86 -9.99
N ALA A 298 -20.07 9.56 -9.83
CA ALA A 298 -21.09 10.54 -9.44
C ALA A 298 -21.12 10.82 -7.92
N ALA A 299 -20.55 9.93 -7.09
CA ALA A 299 -20.55 10.08 -5.65
C ALA A 299 -19.72 11.29 -5.21
N GLU A 300 -20.30 12.09 -4.31
CA GLU A 300 -19.62 13.27 -3.77
C GLU A 300 -18.36 12.87 -2.98
N ARG A 301 -17.27 13.61 -3.22
CA ARG A 301 -16.09 13.56 -2.37
C ARG A 301 -16.33 14.40 -1.11
N ARG A 302 -16.59 13.73 -0.01
CA ARG A 302 -16.99 14.36 1.26
C ARG A 302 -15.79 14.80 2.08
N VAL A 303 -15.92 15.93 2.76
CA VAL A 303 -14.93 16.42 3.74
C VAL A 303 -14.86 15.46 4.92
N TRP A 304 -13.66 15.02 5.24
CA TRP A 304 -13.39 14.13 6.38
C TRP A 304 -12.59 14.85 7.45
N LYS A 305 -13.06 14.73 8.70
CA LYS A 305 -12.47 15.35 9.87
C LYS A 305 -12.20 14.30 10.94
N VAL A 306 -11.09 14.49 11.65
CA VAL A 306 -10.74 13.74 12.87
C VAL A 306 -10.57 14.78 13.98
N ASP A 307 -11.23 14.59 15.12
CA ASP A 307 -11.27 15.54 16.23
C ASP A 307 -11.61 16.98 15.81
N GLY A 308 -12.58 17.11 14.90
CA GLY A 308 -13.06 18.39 14.38
C GLY A 308 -12.12 19.09 13.40
N LYS A 309 -10.92 18.56 13.15
CA LYS A 309 -9.92 19.11 12.21
C LYS A 309 -9.99 18.41 10.86
N LEU A 310 -9.75 19.16 9.78
CA LEU A 310 -9.69 18.60 8.43
C LEU A 310 -8.55 17.58 8.34
N ALA A 311 -8.91 16.31 8.14
CA ALA A 311 -7.97 15.20 7.97
C ALA A 311 -7.81 14.83 6.49
N GLY A 312 -8.86 15.07 5.69
CA GLY A 312 -8.82 14.83 4.25
C GLY A 312 -10.19 14.68 3.63
N TYR A 313 -10.30 13.76 2.68
CA TYR A 313 -11.51 13.58 1.89
C TYR A 313 -11.81 12.11 1.65
N VAL A 314 -13.09 11.75 1.67
CA VAL A 314 -13.59 10.39 1.42
C VAL A 314 -14.56 10.41 0.27
N GLN A 315 -14.33 9.57 -0.73
CA GLN A 315 -15.31 9.24 -1.78
C GLN A 315 -15.65 7.77 -1.66
N LYS A 316 -16.94 7.46 -1.52
CA LYS A 316 -17.39 6.09 -1.29
C LYS A 316 -18.64 5.80 -2.11
N TRP A 317 -18.67 4.64 -2.73
CA TRP A 317 -19.87 4.04 -3.30
C TRP A 317 -19.78 2.52 -3.20
N ASP A 318 -20.90 1.88 -2.82
CA ASP A 318 -20.98 0.43 -2.54
C ASP A 318 -19.74 -0.08 -1.75
N LYS A 319 -18.93 -0.95 -2.37
CA LYS A 319 -17.77 -1.63 -1.77
C LYS A 319 -16.44 -0.89 -1.95
N LEU A 320 -16.40 0.21 -2.72
CA LEU A 320 -15.20 1.01 -2.94
C LEU A 320 -15.20 2.25 -2.04
N SER A 321 -14.14 2.42 -1.26
CA SER A 321 -13.84 3.66 -0.54
C SER A 321 -12.48 4.17 -0.98
N GLN A 322 -12.39 5.44 -1.36
CA GLN A 322 -11.14 6.14 -1.61
C GLN A 322 -10.96 7.27 -0.61
N VAL A 323 -9.77 7.33 0.00
CA VAL A 323 -9.43 8.32 1.02
C VAL A 323 -8.16 9.07 0.61
N VAL A 324 -8.24 10.40 0.60
CA VAL A 324 -7.06 11.27 0.49
C VAL A 324 -6.75 11.82 1.88
N ILE A 325 -5.53 11.58 2.38
CA ILE A 325 -5.10 12.02 3.71
C ILE A 325 -4.19 13.23 3.53
N LEU A 326 -4.61 14.38 4.05
CA LEU A 326 -3.83 15.61 3.98
C LEU A 326 -2.61 15.52 4.89
N GLY A 327 -1.52 16.10 4.43
CA GLY A 327 -0.28 16.16 5.21
C GLY A 327 0.55 14.86 5.22
N ALA A 328 0.06 13.78 4.58
CA ALA A 328 0.78 12.52 4.44
C ALA A 328 1.47 12.40 3.08
N GLY A 329 2.66 11.78 3.06
CA GLY A 329 3.34 11.28 1.88
C GLY A 329 3.00 9.81 1.60
N HIS A 330 3.99 9.05 1.11
CA HIS A 330 3.84 7.65 0.73
C HIS A 330 3.54 6.77 1.95
N LEU A 331 4.27 6.98 3.05
CA LEU A 331 4.12 6.25 4.32
C LEU A 331 3.06 6.93 5.19
N VAL A 332 1.79 6.80 4.79
CA VAL A 332 0.66 7.52 5.41
C VAL A 332 0.62 7.39 6.93
N PRO A 333 0.77 6.19 7.53
CA PRO A 333 0.72 6.06 8.99
C PRO A 333 1.91 6.72 9.70
N THR A 334 3.07 6.84 9.04
CA THR A 334 4.23 7.58 9.58
C THR A 334 3.91 9.06 9.71
N ASP A 335 3.41 9.67 8.63
CA ASP A 335 3.21 11.12 8.60
C ASP A 335 1.93 11.57 9.32
N GLN A 336 0.91 10.71 9.35
CA GLN A 336 -0.43 11.03 9.85
C GLN A 336 -1.01 9.87 10.68
N GLY A 337 -0.28 9.40 11.69
CA GLY A 337 -0.64 8.25 12.52
C GLY A 337 -2.08 8.24 13.03
N LEU A 338 -2.51 9.29 13.75
CA LEU A 338 -3.88 9.39 14.30
C LEU A 338 -4.96 9.38 13.21
N ASN A 339 -4.74 10.08 12.09
CA ASN A 339 -5.69 10.07 10.97
C ASN A 339 -5.72 8.69 10.31
N SER A 340 -4.56 8.05 10.11
CA SER A 340 -4.48 6.70 9.55
C SER A 340 -5.21 5.68 10.40
N GLN A 341 -5.09 5.79 11.73
CA GLN A 341 -5.79 4.95 12.69
C GLN A 341 -7.30 5.17 12.60
N ALA A 342 -7.77 6.42 12.69
CA ALA A 342 -9.19 6.73 12.58
C ALA A 342 -9.80 6.22 11.26
N MET A 343 -9.07 6.39 10.15
CA MET A 343 -9.47 5.88 8.84
C MET A 343 -9.66 4.35 8.85
N ILE A 344 -8.67 3.58 9.31
CA ILE A 344 -8.76 2.12 9.26
C ILE A 344 -9.84 1.61 10.23
N GLU A 345 -9.96 2.21 11.42
CA GLU A 345 -10.98 1.84 12.39
C GLU A 345 -12.38 2.08 11.86
N ASP A 346 -12.64 3.29 11.34
CA ASP A 346 -13.95 3.64 10.82
C ASP A 346 -14.29 2.86 9.55
N TRP A 347 -13.32 2.56 8.69
CA TRP A 347 -13.58 1.72 7.53
C TRP A 347 -13.89 0.27 7.93
N VAL A 348 -13.10 -0.35 8.80
CA VAL A 348 -13.35 -1.73 9.26
C VAL A 348 -14.70 -1.83 9.97
N LEU A 349 -14.98 -0.91 10.90
CA LEU A 349 -16.21 -0.88 11.70
C LEU A 349 -17.42 -0.26 10.97
N GLN A 350 -17.21 0.27 9.76
CA GLN A 350 -18.24 0.92 8.95
C GLN A 350 -18.92 2.09 9.67
N ARG A 351 -18.12 3.00 10.23
CA ARG A 351 -18.59 4.20 10.95
C ARG A 351 -18.48 5.46 10.10
N GLY A 352 -19.28 6.47 10.43
CA GLY A 352 -19.19 7.81 9.84
C GLY A 352 -19.32 7.79 8.31
N LEU A 353 -18.31 8.32 7.61
CA LEU A 353 -18.30 8.38 6.14
C LEU A 353 -18.16 7.01 5.46
N PHE A 354 -17.83 5.95 6.23
CA PHE A 354 -17.66 4.59 5.71
C PHE A 354 -18.88 3.69 5.95
N SER A 355 -19.93 4.17 6.61
CA SER A 355 -21.15 3.40 6.84
C SER A 355 -21.83 2.97 5.53
N PRO A 356 -22.54 1.83 5.50
CA PRO A 356 -23.39 1.46 4.37
C PRO A 356 -24.45 2.55 4.19
N THR A 357 -24.66 2.99 2.95
CA THR A 357 -25.68 3.99 2.62
C THR A 357 -27.08 3.39 2.78
N ASN A 358 -27.57 3.37 4.02
CA ASN A 358 -28.98 3.39 4.37
C ASN A 358 -29.12 4.45 5.46
N ILE A 359 -29.30 5.69 5.02
CA ILE A 359 -29.90 6.87 5.66
C ILE A 359 -29.35 8.05 4.86
N GLN A 360 -30.17 8.58 3.97
CA GLN A 360 -30.06 9.97 3.59
C GLN A 360 -30.18 10.76 4.89
N SER A 361 -29.06 11.27 5.42
CA SER A 361 -29.15 12.35 6.40
C SER A 361 -29.66 13.56 5.62
N GLU A 362 -30.93 13.91 5.84
CA GLU A 362 -31.51 15.18 5.43
C GLU A 362 -30.53 16.33 5.74
N PRO A 363 -30.49 17.38 4.91
CA PRO A 363 -29.68 18.54 5.21
C PRO A 363 -30.13 19.14 6.54
N ILE A 364 -29.18 19.31 7.45
CA ILE A 364 -29.38 20.06 8.70
C ILE A 364 -29.83 21.47 8.30
N SER A 365 -31.13 21.73 8.47
CA SER A 365 -31.70 23.06 8.41
C SER A 365 -31.02 23.91 9.48
N THR A 366 -30.43 25.02 9.04
CA THR A 366 -29.87 26.05 9.91
C THR A 366 -31.01 26.98 10.30
N HIS A 367 -31.32 27.02 11.61
CA HIS A 367 -32.00 28.14 12.26
C HIS A 367 -31.10 28.74 13.31
#